data_AF-A0A812TL55-F1
#
_entry.id   AF-A0A812TL55-F1
#
_cell.length_a   1.000
_cell.length_b   1.000
_cell.length_c   1.000
_cell.angle_alpha   90.00
_cell.angle_beta   90.00
_cell.angle_gamma   90.00
#
_symmetry.space_group_name_H-M   'P 1'
#
loop_
_entity.id
_entity.type
_entity.pdbx_description
1 polymer ?
#
loop_
_entity_poly.entity_id
_entity_poly.type
_entity_poly.pdbx_seq_one_letter_code
_entity_poly.pdbx_strand_id
1 'polypeptide(L)'
;MAVATLGGLRLPEAAAQPGKFALRVCEKCVSRKAGSGYNPKFVLDQTSKAAAAAGWPAPGIEWGKCTGGCDYGPTVRLVKGEYAIPVVVEGMSEDEVDFKAFLEIEGESDAERAFGLASRHIAMQAQSADSDEPAPEVPA
;
A
#
# COMPACT_ATOMS: atom_id res chain seq x y z
N MET A 1 -37.93 -21.85 15.06
CA MET A 1 -37.52 -21.59 13.67
C MET A 1 -36.23 -20.77 13.76
N ALA A 2 -35.06 -21.41 13.80
CA ALA A 2 -34.25 -21.85 12.64
C ALA A 2 -33.74 -20.63 11.85
N VAL A 3 -32.46 -20.36 11.55
CA VAL A 3 -31.10 -20.97 11.60
C VAL A 3 -30.19 -19.73 11.31
N ALA A 4 -28.95 -19.50 11.80
CA ALA A 4 -27.76 -20.34 11.80
C ALA A 4 -26.68 -19.79 12.75
N THR A 5 -26.06 -20.72 13.46
CA THR A 5 -24.67 -20.69 13.92
C THR A 5 -23.67 -20.55 12.76
N LEU A 6 -22.54 -19.88 12.98
CA LEU A 6 -21.20 -20.48 13.00
C LEU A 6 -20.09 -19.41 12.94
N GLY A 7 -19.17 -19.52 13.90
CA GLY A 7 -17.74 -19.35 13.63
C GLY A 7 -17.30 -17.95 13.25
N GLY A 8 -17.00 -17.15 14.28
CA GLY A 8 -16.20 -15.95 14.13
C GLY A 8 -14.90 -16.22 13.37
N LEU A 9 -14.83 -15.67 12.17
CA LEU A 9 -13.61 -15.19 11.53
C LEU A 9 -13.96 -13.82 10.96
N ARG A 10 -14.13 -12.85 11.86
CA ARG A 10 -13.71 -11.49 11.52
C ARG A 10 -12.20 -11.64 11.36
N LEU A 11 -11.73 -11.88 10.13
CA LEU A 11 -10.36 -11.51 9.80
C LEU A 11 -10.20 -10.10 10.36
N PRO A 12 -9.11 -9.76 11.06
CA PRO A 12 -8.81 -8.37 11.29
C PRO A 12 -8.72 -7.77 9.90
N GLU A 13 -9.79 -7.09 9.48
CA GLU A 13 -9.73 -6.16 8.36
C GLU A 13 -8.53 -5.31 8.74
N ALA A 14 -7.44 -5.41 7.97
CA ALA A 14 -6.19 -4.74 8.26
C ALA A 14 -6.48 -3.25 8.09
N ALA A 15 -7.16 -2.69 9.09
CA ALA A 15 -7.57 -1.32 9.16
C ALA A 15 -6.26 -0.55 9.26
N ALA A 16 -6.03 0.29 8.27
CA ALA A 16 -4.89 1.16 8.22
C ALA A 16 -4.71 1.82 9.60
N GLN A 17 -3.58 1.56 10.25
CA GLN A 17 -3.33 2.06 11.59
C GLN A 17 -3.04 3.56 11.50
N PRO A 18 -3.46 4.38 12.48
CA PRO A 18 -3.16 5.80 12.48
C PRO A 18 -1.65 6.04 12.35
N GLY A 19 -1.26 6.90 11.40
CA GLY A 19 0.14 7.18 11.08
C GLY A 19 0.89 6.10 10.29
N LYS A 20 0.30 4.94 10.01
CA LYS A 20 0.96 3.86 9.23
C LYS A 20 0.58 3.88 7.76
N PHE A 21 1.48 3.35 6.94
CA PHE A 21 1.31 3.18 5.51
C PHE A 21 0.93 1.74 5.18
N ALA A 22 0.06 1.58 4.18
CA ALA A 22 -0.26 0.28 3.62
C ALA A 22 -0.31 0.35 2.08
N LEU A 23 0.20 -0.69 1.43
CA LEU A 23 -0.06 -1.00 0.03
C LEU A 23 -1.35 -1.79 -0.05
N ARG A 24 -2.39 -1.13 -0.54
CA ARG A 24 -3.70 -1.72 -0.77
C ARG A 24 -3.75 -2.32 -2.16
N VAL A 25 -4.07 -3.60 -2.22
CA VAL A 25 -4.25 -4.35 -3.47
C VAL A 25 -5.72 -4.65 -3.69
N CYS A 26 -6.22 -4.36 -4.89
CA CYS A 26 -7.61 -4.65 -5.25
C CYS A 26 -7.83 -6.15 -5.43
N GLU A 27 -8.38 -6.81 -4.41
CA GLU A 27 -8.70 -8.24 -4.45
C GLU A 27 -9.68 -8.60 -5.58
N LYS A 28 -10.58 -7.67 -5.95
CA LYS A 28 -11.48 -7.88 -7.10
C LYS A 28 -10.73 -7.95 -8.42
N CYS A 29 -9.71 -7.10 -8.63
CA CYS A 29 -8.90 -7.14 -9.85
C CYS A 29 -8.08 -8.43 -9.93
N VAL A 30 -7.49 -8.84 -8.80
CA VAL A 30 -6.75 -10.11 -8.68
C VAL A 30 -7.67 -11.31 -8.94
N SER A 31 -8.85 -11.34 -8.30
CA SER A 31 -9.81 -12.46 -8.44
C SER A 31 -10.37 -12.58 -9.86
N ARG A 32 -10.58 -11.45 -10.55
CA ARG A 32 -11.09 -11.42 -11.92
C ARG A 32 -10.01 -11.53 -12.98
N LYS A 33 -8.73 -11.57 -12.57
CA LYS A 33 -7.59 -11.52 -13.49
C LYS A 33 -7.66 -10.33 -14.45
N ALA A 34 -8.00 -9.15 -13.94
CA ALA A 34 -8.00 -7.91 -14.71
C ALA A 34 -6.57 -7.61 -15.24
N GLY A 35 -6.44 -6.90 -16.37
CA GLY A 35 -5.19 -6.36 -16.96
C GLY A 35 -3.93 -7.15 -16.65
N SER A 36 -3.67 -8.19 -17.45
CA SER A 36 -2.65 -9.26 -17.34
C SER A 36 -3.08 -10.52 -16.56
N GLY A 37 -3.91 -10.39 -15.53
CA GLY A 37 -4.28 -11.52 -14.68
C GLY A 37 -3.19 -12.00 -13.72
N TYR A 38 -2.13 -11.22 -13.56
CA TYR A 38 -1.07 -11.46 -12.61
C TYR A 38 -1.59 -11.33 -11.16
N ASN A 39 -1.00 -12.10 -10.25
CA ASN A 39 -1.33 -12.02 -8.82
C ASN A 39 -0.06 -11.60 -8.06
N PRO A 40 0.04 -10.34 -7.62
CA PRO A 40 1.25 -9.82 -6.97
C PRO A 40 1.43 -10.32 -5.54
N LYS A 41 0.54 -11.19 -5.03
CA LYS A 41 0.54 -11.61 -3.61
C LYS A 41 1.86 -12.19 -3.16
N PHE A 42 2.41 -13.13 -3.91
CA PHE A 42 3.62 -13.82 -3.51
C PHE A 42 4.82 -12.87 -3.45
N VAL A 43 4.97 -12.02 -4.47
CA VAL A 43 6.06 -11.04 -4.54
C VAL A 43 5.92 -10.01 -3.43
N LEU A 44 4.76 -9.36 -3.28
CA LEU A 44 4.55 -8.36 -2.22
C LEU A 44 4.78 -8.93 -0.81
N ASP A 45 4.32 -10.16 -0.53
CA ASP A 45 4.55 -10.81 0.76
C ASP A 45 6.04 -11.15 0.97
N GLN A 46 6.78 -11.57 -0.08
CA GLN A 46 8.21 -11.82 0.00
C GLN A 46 9.01 -10.52 0.20
N THR A 47 8.76 -9.51 -0.63
CA THR A 47 9.47 -8.23 -0.58
C THR A 47 9.23 -7.53 0.75
N SER A 48 8.01 -7.60 1.29
CA SER A 48 7.69 -7.09 2.64
C SER A 48 8.53 -7.77 3.73
N LYS A 49 8.65 -9.10 3.69
CA LYS A 49 9.48 -9.85 4.65
C LYS A 49 10.96 -9.54 4.49
N ALA A 50 11.45 -9.44 3.26
CA ALA A 50 12.84 -9.11 2.97
C ALA A 50 13.18 -7.69 3.47
N ALA A 51 12.31 -6.71 3.22
CA ALA A 51 12.48 -5.35 3.71
C ALA A 51 12.48 -5.29 5.24
N ALA A 52 11.55 -5.99 5.90
CA ALA A 52 11.51 -6.08 7.35
C ALA A 52 12.79 -6.73 7.94
N ALA A 53 13.29 -7.80 7.32
CA ALA A 53 14.53 -8.46 7.73
C ALA A 53 15.77 -7.56 7.54
N ALA A 54 15.76 -6.72 6.51
CA ALA A 54 16.83 -5.75 6.25
C ALA A 54 16.71 -4.45 7.08
N GLY A 55 15.67 -4.31 7.91
CA GLY A 55 15.41 -3.07 8.67
C GLY A 55 14.95 -1.90 7.81
N TRP A 56 14.50 -2.14 6.58
CA TRP A 56 13.98 -1.12 5.70
C TRP A 56 12.53 -0.77 6.07
N PRO A 57 12.15 0.52 6.02
CA PRO A 57 10.77 0.93 6.23
C PRO A 57 9.87 0.32 5.14
N ALA A 58 8.93 -0.52 5.56
CA ALA A 58 8.04 -1.26 4.69
C ALA A 58 6.58 -0.85 4.93
N PRO A 59 5.78 -0.65 3.86
CA PRO A 59 4.33 -0.56 4.01
C PRO A 59 3.77 -1.92 4.47
N GLY A 60 2.68 -1.88 5.24
CA GLY A 60 1.85 -3.08 5.41
C GLY A 60 1.18 -3.46 4.09
N ILE A 61 0.78 -4.72 3.91
CA ILE A 61 0.02 -5.15 2.74
C ILE A 61 -1.44 -5.35 3.13
N GLU A 62 -2.36 -4.65 2.44
CA GLU A 62 -3.81 -4.75 2.66
C GLU A 62 -4.49 -5.34 1.41
N TRP A 63 -5.32 -6.37 1.60
CA TRP A 63 -6.11 -6.99 0.55
C TRP A 63 -7.59 -6.65 0.73
N GLY A 64 -8.31 -6.38 -0.36
CA GLY A 64 -9.79 -6.44 -0.36
C GLY A 64 -10.52 -5.23 -0.90
N LYS A 65 -9.91 -4.03 -0.82
CA LYS A 65 -10.61 -2.78 -1.18
C LYS A 65 -10.35 -2.37 -2.62
N CYS A 66 -11.40 -1.94 -3.31
CA CYS A 66 -11.32 -1.46 -4.68
C CYS A 66 -10.51 -0.17 -4.76
N THR A 67 -9.55 -0.12 -5.66
CA THR A 67 -8.68 1.04 -5.93
C THR A 67 -9.06 1.75 -7.23
N GLY A 68 -9.99 1.20 -8.03
CA GLY A 68 -10.33 1.71 -9.36
C GLY A 68 -9.36 1.20 -10.44
N GLY A 69 -9.49 1.72 -11.66
CA GLY A 69 -8.59 1.38 -12.77
C GLY A 69 -8.65 -0.10 -13.19
N CYS A 70 -9.84 -0.72 -13.12
CA CYS A 70 -10.02 -2.15 -13.44
C CYS A 70 -9.56 -2.52 -14.86
N ASP A 71 -9.55 -1.55 -15.79
CA ASP A 71 -9.11 -1.76 -17.17
C ASP A 71 -7.58 -1.96 -17.27
N TYR A 72 -6.83 -1.49 -16.27
CA TYR A 72 -5.36 -1.50 -16.23
C TYR A 72 -4.77 -2.63 -15.40
N GLY A 73 -5.58 -3.49 -14.77
CA GLY A 73 -5.08 -4.69 -14.09
C GLY A 73 -5.26 -4.73 -12.58
N PRO A 74 -4.51 -5.60 -11.87
CA PRO A 74 -4.49 -5.57 -10.42
C PRO A 74 -3.81 -4.28 -9.97
N THR A 75 -4.60 -3.25 -9.74
CA THR A 75 -4.09 -1.96 -9.28
C THR A 75 -3.70 -2.02 -7.81
N VAL A 76 -2.62 -1.32 -7.49
CA VAL A 76 -2.05 -1.23 -6.14
C VAL A 76 -1.98 0.24 -5.75
N ARG A 77 -2.33 0.57 -4.51
CA ARG A 77 -2.32 1.96 -4.03
C ARG A 77 -1.65 2.08 -2.67
N LEU A 78 -0.74 3.03 -2.53
CA LEU A 78 -0.23 3.43 -1.22
C LEU A 78 -1.28 4.28 -0.50
N VAL A 79 -1.62 3.91 0.73
CA VAL A 79 -2.56 4.64 1.59
C VAL A 79 -1.94 4.95 2.95
N LYS A 80 -2.31 6.08 3.56
CA LYS A 80 -1.85 6.50 4.88
C LYS A 80 -3.01 6.72 5.86
N GLY A 81 -2.84 6.24 7.09
CA GLY A 81 -3.73 6.51 8.23
C GLY A 81 -5.08 5.81 8.14
N GLU A 82 -5.91 6.01 9.16
CA GLU A 82 -7.19 5.29 9.36
C GLU A 82 -8.17 5.43 8.18
N TYR A 83 -8.22 6.62 7.58
CA TYR A 83 -9.08 6.90 6.42
C TYR A 83 -8.50 6.40 5.09
N ALA A 84 -7.33 5.77 5.12
CA ALA A 84 -6.64 5.23 3.95
C ALA A 84 -6.54 6.24 2.81
N ILE A 85 -6.03 7.43 3.14
CA ILE A 85 -5.89 8.53 2.20
C ILE A 85 -4.88 8.11 1.11
N PRO A 86 -5.24 8.17 -0.18
CA PRO A 86 -4.32 7.85 -1.27
C PRO A 86 -3.08 8.74 -1.23
N VAL A 87 -1.91 8.13 -1.38
CA VAL A 87 -0.62 8.82 -1.40
C VAL A 87 -0.04 8.71 -2.80
N VAL A 88 0.32 9.86 -3.38
CA VAL A 88 1.13 9.92 -4.59
C VAL A 88 2.59 9.88 -4.18
N VAL A 89 3.37 9.01 -4.83
CA VAL A 89 4.80 8.87 -4.56
C VAL A 89 5.62 9.35 -5.76
N GLU A 90 6.83 9.83 -5.48
CA GLU A 90 7.79 10.19 -6.53
C GLU A 90 8.16 8.95 -7.35
N GLY A 91 8.17 9.08 -8.69
CA GLY A 91 8.46 7.98 -9.62
C GLY A 91 7.22 7.24 -10.15
N MET A 92 6.01 7.68 -9.78
CA MET A 92 4.78 7.34 -10.50
C MET A 92 4.76 8.02 -11.88
N SER A 93 4.24 7.33 -12.89
CA SER A 93 3.88 7.92 -14.18
C SER A 93 2.69 8.87 -14.06
N GLU A 94 2.44 9.70 -15.09
CA GLU A 94 1.34 10.68 -15.07
C GLU A 94 -0.04 10.00 -14.83
N ASP A 95 -0.31 8.89 -15.52
CA ASP A 95 -1.55 8.14 -15.32
C ASP A 95 -1.66 7.57 -13.89
N GLU A 96 -0.56 7.06 -13.32
CA GLU A 96 -0.55 6.55 -11.95
C GLU A 96 -0.80 7.65 -10.91
N VAL A 97 -0.33 8.88 -11.19
CA VAL A 97 -0.60 10.07 -10.37
C VAL A 97 -2.08 10.42 -10.42
N ASP A 98 -2.68 10.42 -11.61
CA ASP A 98 -4.09 10.75 -11.81
C ASP A 98 -5.03 9.75 -11.14
N PHE A 99 -4.74 8.45 -11.31
CA PHE A 99 -5.48 7.38 -10.64
C PHE A 99 -5.10 7.20 -9.17
N LYS A 100 -4.04 7.89 -8.70
CA LYS A 100 -3.42 7.74 -7.38
C LYS A 100 -3.18 6.27 -7.04
N ALA A 101 -2.74 5.50 -8.02
CA ALA A 101 -2.57 4.06 -7.93
C ALA A 101 -1.51 3.61 -8.94
N PHE A 102 -0.70 2.63 -8.56
CA PHE A 102 0.12 1.88 -9.48
C PHE A 102 -0.78 1.04 -10.38
N LEU A 103 -0.63 1.26 -11.68
CA LEU A 103 -1.39 0.61 -12.74
C LEU A 103 -0.54 -0.51 -13.37
N GLU A 104 -1.16 -1.40 -14.13
CA GLU A 104 -0.47 -2.36 -14.99
C GLU A 104 0.57 -3.22 -14.24
N ILE A 105 0.15 -3.80 -13.12
CA ILE A 105 1.00 -4.76 -12.41
C ILE A 105 0.93 -6.11 -13.15
N GLU A 106 1.81 -6.28 -14.14
CA GLU A 106 1.80 -7.43 -15.05
C GLU A 106 2.79 -8.54 -14.66
N GLY A 107 3.80 -8.20 -13.87
CA GLY A 107 4.80 -9.16 -13.41
C GLY A 107 5.46 -8.81 -12.08
N GLU A 108 6.48 -9.60 -11.75
CA GLU A 108 7.22 -9.46 -10.49
C GLU A 108 7.89 -8.08 -10.40
N SER A 109 8.51 -7.61 -11.49
CA SER A 109 9.20 -6.32 -11.53
C SER A 109 8.28 -5.12 -11.25
N ASP A 110 7.01 -5.17 -11.69
CA ASP A 110 6.05 -4.10 -11.45
C ASP A 110 5.59 -4.07 -10.00
N ALA A 111 5.38 -5.26 -9.42
CA ALA A 111 5.04 -5.41 -8.00
C ALA A 111 6.20 -4.95 -7.10
N GLU A 112 7.43 -5.30 -7.44
CA GLU A 112 8.65 -4.84 -6.77
C GLU A 112 8.82 -3.33 -6.91
N ARG A 113 8.56 -2.75 -8.08
CA ARG A 113 8.58 -1.29 -8.30
C ARG A 113 7.57 -0.58 -7.40
N ALA A 114 6.32 -1.02 -7.39
CA ALA A 114 5.28 -0.45 -6.55
C ALA A 114 5.66 -0.50 -5.07
N PHE A 115 6.23 -1.62 -4.62
CA PHE A 115 6.72 -1.78 -3.26
C PHE A 115 7.91 -0.86 -2.95
N GLY A 116 8.93 -0.85 -3.81
CA GLY A 116 10.15 -0.06 -3.63
C GLY A 116 9.87 1.44 -3.58
N LEU A 117 9.02 1.95 -4.48
CA LEU A 117 8.61 3.36 -4.48
C LEU A 117 7.85 3.73 -3.21
N ALA A 118 6.97 2.86 -2.73
CA ALA A 118 6.27 3.07 -1.47
C ALA A 118 7.23 3.07 -0.27
N SER A 119 8.12 2.08 -0.16
CA SER A 119 9.14 2.02 0.89
C SER A 119 10.05 3.24 0.91
N ARG A 120 10.51 3.71 -0.26
CA ARG A 120 11.32 4.92 -0.39
C ARG A 120 10.54 6.15 0.11
N HIS A 121 9.27 6.29 -0.28
CA HIS A 121 8.44 7.39 0.18
C HIS A 121 8.27 7.41 1.71
N ILE A 122 8.08 6.23 2.33
CA ILE A 122 7.99 6.10 3.79
C ILE A 122 9.31 6.53 4.45
N ALA A 123 10.45 6.10 3.89
CA ALA A 123 11.77 6.49 4.39
C ALA A 123 11.97 8.02 4.36
N MET A 124 11.57 8.68 3.27
CA MET A 124 11.70 10.13 3.10
C MET A 124 10.79 10.89 4.07
N GLN A 125 9.56 10.42 4.31
CA GLN A 125 8.68 11.03 5.31
C GLN A 125 9.23 10.89 6.74
N ALA A 126 9.85 9.75 7.06
CA ALA A 126 10.46 9.55 8.37
C ALA A 126 11.63 10.52 8.63
N GLN A 127 12.49 10.74 7.63
CA GLN A 127 13.61 11.70 7.73
C GLN A 127 13.14 13.15 7.87
N SER A 128 12.05 13.50 7.18
CA SER A 128 11.50 14.86 7.22
C SER A 128 10.85 15.19 8.57
N ALA A 129 10.29 14.18 9.25
CA ALA A 129 9.65 14.35 10.56
C ALA A 129 10.67 14.49 11.71
N ASP A 130 11.91 14.04 11.53
CA ASP A 130 12.98 14.10 12.54
C ASP A 130 13.76 15.43 12.49
N SER A 131 13.58 16.23 11.42
CA SER A 131 14.30 17.50 11.22
C SER A 131 13.56 18.74 11.78
N ASP A 132 12.41 18.56 12.45
CA ASP A 132 11.63 19.64 13.07
C ASP A 132 12.01 19.75 14.58
N GLU A 133 13.27 20.13 14.84
CA GLU A 133 13.71 20.53 16.19
C GLU A 133 13.30 22.00 16.42
N PRO A 134 12.56 22.35 17.48
CA PRO A 134 12.07 23.71 17.68
C PRO A 134 13.26 24.67 17.88
N ALA A 135 13.29 25.73 17.07
CA ALA A 135 14.25 26.81 17.20
C ALA A 135 14.29 27.31 18.66
N PRO A 136 15.49 27.52 19.26
CA PRO A 136 15.57 28.01 20.63
C PRO A 136 14.89 29.38 20.71
N GLU A 137 13.87 29.49 21.56
CA GLU A 137 13.27 30.77 21.93
C GLU A 137 14.40 31.67 22.46
N VAL A 138 14.72 32.73 21.71
CA VAL A 138 15.63 33.77 22.17
C VAL A 138 14.83 34.67 23.11
N PRO A 139 15.08 34.67 24.43
CA PRO A 139 14.42 35.61 25.32
C PRO A 139 14.96 37.02 25.04
N ALA A 140 14.04 37.97 24.81
CA ALA A 140 14.32 39.41 24.83
C ALA A 140 13.88 40.02 26.16
#